data_AF-A0A9D4IZW3-F1
#
_entry.id   AF-A0A9D4IZW3-F1
#
_cell.length_a   1.000
_cell.length_b   1.000
_cell.length_c   1.000
_cell.angle_alpha   90.00
_cell.angle_beta   90.00
_cell.angle_gamma   90.00
#
_symmetry.space_group_name_H-M   'P 1'
#
loop_
_entity.id
_entity.type
_entity.pdbx_description
1 polymer ?
#
loop_
_entity_poly.entity_id
_entity_poly.type
_entity_poly.pdbx_seq_one_letter_code
_entity_poly.pdbx_strand_id
1 'polypeptide(L)' 'MRSLPVPVALAVCTFLRYVASGDLQLTVGDSTGLSQATVSRVCAQVSDILASRVPDFVKFPAGADAVRAKQELGAIAGS' A
#
# COMPACT_ATOMS: atom_id res chain seq x y z
N MET A 1 -12.98 -26.73 5.31
CA MET A 1 -13.71 -25.63 5.96
C MET A 1 -13.71 -24.45 4.99
N ARG A 2 -14.88 -24.01 4.49
CA ARG A 2 -14.96 -22.84 3.61
C ARG A 2 -14.83 -21.59 4.48
N SER A 3 -13.74 -20.84 4.34
CA SER A 3 -13.50 -19.63 5.11
C SER A 3 -14.58 -18.59 4.77
N LEU A 4 -15.20 -17.98 5.79
CA LEU A 4 -16.00 -16.78 5.55
C LEU A 4 -15.12 -15.71 4.88
N PRO A 5 -15.67 -14.89 3.97
CA PRO A 5 -14.96 -13.75 3.41
C PRO A 5 -14.41 -12.86 4.54
N VAL A 6 -13.14 -12.44 4.42
CA VAL A 6 -12.55 -11.48 5.36
C VAL A 6 -13.40 -10.19 5.31
N PRO A 7 -13.88 -9.67 6.45
CA PRO A 7 -14.59 -8.40 6.46
C PRO A 7 -13.74 -7.29 5.82
N VAL A 8 -14.35 -6.44 4.98
CA VAL A 8 -13.63 -5.39 4.24
C VAL A 8 -12.83 -4.48 5.17
N ALA A 9 -13.41 -4.08 6.30
CA ALA A 9 -12.70 -3.26 7.29
C ALA A 9 -11.43 -3.95 7.82
N LEU A 10 -11.50 -5.26 8.08
CA LEU A 10 -10.35 -6.04 8.53
C LEU A 10 -9.28 -6.13 7.44
N ALA A 11 -9.69 -6.36 6.18
CA ALA A 11 -8.77 -6.39 5.05
C ALA A 11 -8.01 -5.06 4.86
N VAL A 12 -8.73 -3.93 4.96
CA VAL A 12 -8.13 -2.59 4.89
C VAL A 12 -7.19 -2.35 6.06
N CYS A 13 -7.58 -2.67 7.30
CA CYS A 13 -6.72 -2.52 8.47
C CYS A 13 -5.44 -3.37 8.37
N THR A 14 -5.53 -4.61 7.90
CA THR A 14 -4.37 -5.48 7.67
C THR A 14 -3.43 -4.88 6.62
N PHE A 15 -3.97 -4.37 5.50
CA PHE A 15 -3.15 -3.72 4.49
C PHE A 15 -2.47 -2.44 5.02
N LEU A 16 -3.19 -1.59 5.75
CA LEU A 16 -2.62 -0.38 6.35
C LEU A 16 -1.51 -0.70 7.36
N ARG A 17 -1.65 -1.79 8.13
CA ARG A 17 -0.60 -2.30 9.01
C ARG A 17 0.66 -2.64 8.19
N TYR A 18 0.49 -3.40 7.11
CA TYR A 18 1.58 -3.80 6.23
C TYR A 18 2.31 -2.59 5.62
N VAL A 19 1.58 -1.58 5.13
CA VAL A 19 2.20 -0.38 4.57
C VAL A 19 2.93 0.44 5.63
N ALA A 20 2.41 0.48 6.86
CA ALA A 20 3.04 1.21 7.96
C ALA A 20 4.31 0.53 8.49
N SER A 21 4.35 -0.82 8.53
CA SER A 21 5.50 -1.58 9.03
C SER A 21 6.53 -1.90 7.95
N GLY A 22 6.10 -2.04 6.68
CA GLY A 22 6.90 -2.60 5.59
C GLY A 22 7.18 -4.10 5.73
N ASP A 23 6.63 -4.77 6.76
CA ASP A 23 6.95 -6.14 7.11
C ASP A 23 5.67 -7.00 7.18
N LEU A 24 5.61 -7.97 6.28
CA LEU A 24 4.48 -8.89 6.17
C LEU A 24 4.39 -9.84 7.37
N GLN A 25 5.52 -10.28 7.93
CA GLN A 25 5.57 -11.23 9.02
C GLN A 25 5.20 -10.58 10.36
N LEU A 26 5.61 -9.32 10.58
CA LEU A 26 5.09 -8.50 11.67
C LEU A 26 3.58 -8.30 11.54
N THR A 27 3.10 -7.99 10.33
CA THR A 27 1.66 -7.82 10.08
C THR A 27 0.85 -9.09 10.34
N VAL A 28 1.41 -10.26 10.02
CA VAL A 28 0.81 -11.57 10.34
C VAL A 28 0.77 -11.82 11.84
N GLY A 29 1.85 -11.47 12.56
CA GLY A 29 1.89 -11.56 14.02
C GLY A 29 0.86 -10.66 14.70
N ASP A 30 0.66 -9.46 14.16
CA ASP A 30 -0.32 -8.48 14.67
C ASP A 30 -1.77 -8.84 14.32
N SER A 31 -1.98 -9.55 13.21
CA SER A 31 -3.31 -9.93 12.72
C SER A 31 -3.81 -11.21 13.39
N THR A 32 -4.00 -11.17 14.72
CA THR A 32 -4.48 -12.32 15.50
C THR A 32 -5.80 -12.85 14.94
N GLY A 33 -5.82 -14.10 14.48
CA GLY A 33 -7.01 -14.75 13.91
C GLY A 33 -7.03 -14.85 12.38
N LEU A 34 -6.07 -14.25 11.67
CA LEU A 34 -5.87 -14.47 10.23
C LEU A 34 -4.66 -15.39 9.99
N SER A 35 -4.78 -16.30 9.03
CA SER A 35 -3.62 -17.08 8.59
C SER A 35 -2.68 -16.22 7.74
N GLN A 36 -1.39 -16.56 7.74
CA GLN A 36 -0.38 -15.90 6.91
C GLN A 36 -0.77 -15.85 5.42
N ALA A 37 -1.33 -16.95 4.90
CA ALA A 37 -1.86 -17.00 3.54
C ALA A 37 -3.03 -16.03 3.30
N THR A 38 -3.86 -15.76 4.31
CA THR A 38 -4.97 -14.81 4.22
C THR A 38 -4.46 -13.38 4.21
N VAL A 39 -3.53 -13.05 5.11
CA VAL A 39 -2.87 -11.73 5.14
C VAL A 39 -2.17 -11.44 3.81
N SER A 40 -1.40 -12.40 3.29
CA SER A 40 -0.72 -12.27 2.00
C SER A 40 -1.70 -12.01 0.85
N ARG A 41 -2.79 -12.77 0.76
CA ARG A 41 -3.85 -12.55 -0.25
C ARG A 41 -4.49 -11.18 -0.12
N VAL A 42 -4.83 -10.76 1.10
CA VAL A 42 -5.41 -9.45 1.38
C VAL A 42 -4.48 -8.33 0.92
N CYS A 43 -3.20 -8.39 1.30
CA CYS A 43 -2.23 -7.37 0.90
C CYS A 43 -2.08 -7.30 -0.61
N ALA A 44 -2.01 -8.43 -1.32
CA ALA A 44 -1.95 -8.46 -2.77
C ALA A 44 -3.20 -7.86 -3.42
N GLN A 45 -4.39 -8.32 -3.01
CA GLN A 45 -5.67 -7.82 -3.55
C GLN A 45 -5.86 -6.33 -3.33
N VAL A 46 -5.58 -5.82 -2.13
CA VAL A 46 -5.73 -4.39 -1.83
C VAL A 46 -4.68 -3.58 -2.58
N SER A 47 -3.45 -4.08 -2.73
CA SER A 47 -2.42 -3.44 -3.54
C SER A 47 -2.83 -3.32 -5.00
N ASP A 48 -3.36 -4.39 -5.61
CA ASP A 48 -3.79 -4.39 -7.01
C ASP A 48 -4.95 -3.41 -7.24
N ILE A 49 -5.94 -3.41 -6.33
CA ILE A 49 -7.06 -2.47 -6.40
C ILE A 49 -6.56 -1.03 -6.30
N LEU A 50 -5.67 -0.74 -5.34
CA LEU A 50 -5.12 0.61 -5.19
C LEU A 50 -4.30 1.01 -6.41
N ALA A 51 -3.39 0.14 -6.89
CA ALA A 51 -2.59 0.38 -8.08
C ALA A 51 -3.44 0.68 -9.31
N SER A 52 -4.59 0.01 -9.46
CA SER A 52 -5.54 0.29 -10.55
C SER A 52 -6.17 1.69 -10.48
N ARG A 53 -6.23 2.29 -9.29
CA ARG A 53 -6.78 3.64 -9.04
C ARG A 53 -5.71 4.71 -8.88
N VAL A 54 -4.44 4.34 -8.71
CA VAL A 54 -3.31 5.29 -8.64
C VAL A 54 -3.37 6.31 -9.79
N PRO A 55 -3.62 5.95 -11.06
CA PRO A 55 -3.69 6.94 -12.14
C PRO A 55 -4.81 7.99 -11.97
N ASP A 56 -5.89 7.64 -11.28
CA ASP A 56 -7.05 8.53 -11.09
C ASP A 56 -6.78 9.60 -10.02
N PHE A 57 -5.96 9.28 -9.01
CA PHE A 57 -5.76 10.11 -7.82
C PHE A 57 -4.32 10.64 -7.69
N VAL A 58 -3.33 9.92 -8.21
CA VAL A 58 -1.91 10.26 -8.17
C VAL A 58 -1.49 10.74 -9.55
N LYS A 59 -1.41 12.06 -9.69
CA LYS A 59 -0.82 12.69 -10.88
C LYS A 59 0.68 12.80 -10.67
N PHE A 60 1.43 11.89 -11.29
CA PHE A 60 2.87 12.07 -11.37
C PHE A 60 3.17 13.30 -12.24
N PRO A 61 4.06 14.20 -11.80
CA PRO A 61 4.44 15.35 -12.60
C PRO A 61 5.07 14.86 -13.91
N ALA A 62 4.64 15.42 -15.03
CA ALA A 62 5.08 15.06 -16.37
C ALA A 62 5.52 16.31 -17.14
N GLY A 63 6.41 16.16 -18.12
CA GLY A 63 6.90 17.28 -18.92
C GLY A 63 7.56 18.37 -18.07
N ALA A 64 7.10 19.61 -18.22
CA ALA A 64 7.65 20.76 -17.49
C ALA A 64 7.47 20.63 -15.96
N ASP A 65 6.38 20.04 -15.50
CA ASP A 65 6.14 19.81 -14.06
C ASP A 65 7.15 18.82 -13.48
N ALA A 66 7.57 17.82 -14.27
CA ALA A 66 8.59 16.86 -13.84
C ALA A 66 9.97 17.51 -13.68
N VAL A 67 10.32 18.43 -14.60
CA VAL A 67 11.57 19.19 -14.53
C VAL A 67 11.57 20.10 -13.31
N ARG A 68 10.45 20.80 -13.08
CA ARG A 68 10.28 21.67 -11.91
C ARG A 68 10.34 20.88 -10.60
N ALA A 69 9.61 19.77 -10.50
CA ALA A 69 9.64 18.90 -9.32
C ALA A 69 11.06 18.38 -9.02
N LYS A 70 11.85 18.02 -10.06
CA LYS A 70 13.26 17.63 -9.91
C LYS A 70 14.15 18.77 -9.41
N GLN A 71 13.97 19.98 -9.93
CA GLN A 71 14.72 21.16 -9.49
C GLN A 71 14.40 21.53 -8.04
N GLU A 72 13.11 21.51 -7.69
CA GLU A 72 12.65 21.74 -6.31
C GLU A 72 13.24 20.67 -5.38
N LEU A 73 13.19 19.38 -5.74
CA LEU A 73 13.80 18.30 -4.96
C LEU A 73 15.31 18.46 -4.79
N GLY A 74 16.01 18.89 -5.85
CA GLY A 74 17.44 19.19 -5.80
C GLY A 74 17.78 20.35 -4.87
N ALA A 75 16.92 21.39 -4.82
CA ALA A 75 17.12 22.53 -3.93
C ALA A 75 16.95 22.17 -2.44
N ILE A 76 16.09 21.20 -2.10
CA ILE A 76 15.91 20.71 -0.72
C ILE A 76 17.00 19.71 -0.31
N ALA A 77 17.53 18.92 -1.25
CA ALA A 77 18.59 17.95 -0.99
C ALA A 77 19.99 18.58 -0.83
N GLY A 78 20.13 19.86 -1.17
CA GLY A 78 21.29 20.68 -0.85
C GLY A 78 22.13 21.08 -2.05
N SER A 79 22.49 22.37 -2.07
CA SER A 79 23.76 22.91 -2.58
C SER A 79 24.94 22.45 -1.73
#